data_AF-A0A972FLJ6-F1
#
_entry.id   AF-A0A972FLJ6-F1
#
_cell.length_a   1.000
_cell.length_b   1.000
_cell.length_c   1.000
_cell.angle_alpha   90.00
_cell.angle_beta   90.00
_cell.angle_gamma   90.00
#
_symmetry.space_group_name_H-M   'P 1'
#
loop_
_entity.id
_entity.type
_entity.pdbx_description
1 polymer ?
#
loop_
_entity_poly.entity_id
_entity_poly.type
_entity_poly.pdbx_seq_one_letter_code
_entity_poly.pdbx_strand_id
1 'polypeptide(L)'
;MVASINVEVVYALPDRQELISLNLQEDATAGEAIEASGLLALHPEIEVDKTNKIGIFGKLCKADTVLRDRDRVEIYRPLIADPKAVRKKRAEEGKAMKKGGGDAD
;
A
#
# COMPACT_ATOMS: atom_id res chain seq x y z
N MET A 1 -19.87 -14.23 25.27
CA MET A 1 -20.08 -14.36 23.81
C MET A 1 -19.29 -13.23 23.20
N VAL A 2 -18.27 -13.51 22.41
CA VAL A 2 -17.48 -12.45 21.78
C VAL A 2 -18.26 -12.01 20.56
N ALA A 3 -18.72 -10.76 20.54
CA ALA A 3 -19.36 -10.21 19.35
C ALA A 3 -18.31 -10.03 18.26
N SER A 4 -18.72 -10.23 17.01
CA SER A 4 -17.87 -10.15 15.83
C SER A 4 -18.41 -9.10 14.87
N ILE A 5 -17.52 -8.35 14.25
CA ILE A 5 -17.83 -7.36 13.22
C ILE A 5 -17.35 -7.87 11.86
N ASN A 6 -18.12 -7.60 10.81
CA ASN A 6 -17.71 -7.85 9.44
C ASN A 6 -17.17 -6.55 8.85
N VAL A 7 -15.90 -6.55 8.44
CA VAL A 7 -15.24 -5.38 7.89
C VAL A 7 -14.64 -5.71 6.54
N GLU A 8 -14.37 -4.68 5.75
CA GLU A 8 -13.69 -4.80 4.46
C GLU A 8 -12.38 -4.03 4.50
N VAL A 9 -11.32 -4.61 3.97
CA VAL A 9 -10.03 -3.92 3.78
C VAL A 9 -9.76 -3.82 2.29
N VAL A 10 -9.51 -2.60 1.83
CA VAL A 10 -9.30 -2.27 0.43
C VAL A 10 -7.93 -1.64 0.23
N TYR A 11 -7.19 -2.14 -0.76
CA TYR A 11 -5.99 -1.51 -1.27
C TYR A 11 -6.13 -1.22 -2.76
N ALA A 12 -6.20 0.07 -3.11
CA ALA A 12 -6.42 0.53 -4.48
C ALA A 12 -5.10 0.88 -5.19
N LEU A 13 -4.66 -0.01 -6.09
CA LEU A 13 -3.56 0.19 -7.01
C LEU A 13 -4.06 0.86 -8.32
N PRO A 14 -3.16 1.42 -9.17
CA PRO A 14 -3.55 2.01 -10.44
C PRO A 14 -4.34 1.05 -11.35
N ASP A 15 -3.90 -0.20 -11.39
CA ASP A 15 -4.37 -1.18 -12.37
C ASP A 15 -5.36 -2.19 -11.78
N ARG A 16 -5.42 -2.29 -10.45
CA ARG A 16 -6.30 -3.23 -9.74
C ARG A 16 -6.65 -2.75 -8.34
N GLN A 17 -7.65 -3.36 -7.74
CA GLN A 17 -7.96 -3.19 -6.34
C GLN A 17 -7.97 -4.55 -5.67
N GLU A 18 -7.39 -4.63 -4.48
CA GLU A 18 -7.58 -5.76 -3.58
C GLU A 18 -8.69 -5.40 -2.60
N LEU A 19 -9.71 -6.25 -2.47
CA LEU A 19 -10.80 -6.09 -1.51
C LEU A 19 -10.95 -7.40 -0.74
N ILE A 20 -10.74 -7.34 0.56
CA ILE A 20 -10.76 -8.50 1.45
C ILE A 20 -11.79 -8.27 2.55
N SER A 21 -12.82 -9.11 2.58
CA SER A 21 -13.80 -9.13 3.66
C SER A 21 -13.29 -10.01 4.81
N LEU A 22 -13.37 -9.50 6.02
CA LEU A 22 -12.88 -10.16 7.23
C LEU A 22 -13.97 -10.16 8.30
N ASN A 23 -13.96 -11.20 9.12
CA ASN A 23 -14.72 -11.25 10.36
C ASN A 23 -13.74 -11.10 11.52
N LEU A 24 -13.87 -10.03 12.28
CA LEU A 24 -12.99 -9.69 13.40
C LEU A 24 -13.78 -9.62 14.69
N GLN A 25 -13.08 -9.64 15.83
CA GLN A 25 -13.72 -9.36 17.11
C GLN A 25 -14.26 -7.92 17.13
N GLU A 26 -15.35 -7.73 17.85
CA GLU A 26 -15.81 -6.40 18.24
C GLU A 26 -14.67 -5.64 18.93
N ASP A 27 -14.63 -4.34 18.70
CA ASP A 27 -13.56 -3.42 19.09
C ASP A 27 -12.21 -3.59 18.38
N ALA A 28 -12.13 -4.45 17.35
CA ALA A 28 -10.92 -4.55 16.52
C ALA A 28 -10.57 -3.22 15.86
N THR A 29 -9.28 -2.97 15.72
CA THR A 29 -8.75 -1.70 15.18
C THR A 29 -8.50 -1.79 13.68
N ALA A 30 -8.37 -0.62 13.03
CA ALA A 30 -8.00 -0.52 11.63
C ALA A 30 -6.65 -1.22 11.32
N GLY A 31 -5.68 -1.13 12.23
CA GLY A 31 -4.40 -1.82 12.11
C GLY A 31 -4.55 -3.34 12.15
N GLU A 32 -5.30 -3.86 13.13
CA GLU A 32 -5.58 -5.29 13.24
C GLU A 32 -6.32 -5.84 12.01
N ALA A 33 -7.26 -5.07 11.45
CA ALA A 33 -7.92 -5.47 10.21
C ALA A 33 -6.95 -5.56 9.03
N ILE A 34 -6.02 -4.60 8.91
CA ILE A 34 -5.01 -4.62 7.85
C ILE A 34 -4.05 -5.79 8.03
N GLU A 35 -3.61 -6.08 9.26
CA GLU A 35 -2.78 -7.25 9.56
C GLU A 35 -3.51 -8.57 9.23
N ALA A 36 -4.76 -8.69 9.68
CA ALA A 36 -5.59 -9.87 9.44
C ALA A 36 -5.93 -10.07 7.95
N SER A 37 -5.96 -8.99 7.15
CA SER A 37 -6.18 -9.07 5.71
C SER A 37 -5.07 -9.79 4.95
N GLY A 38 -3.87 -9.88 5.52
CA GLY A 38 -2.69 -10.41 4.83
C GLY A 38 -2.15 -9.51 3.73
N LEU A 39 -2.73 -8.32 3.51
CA LEU A 39 -2.26 -7.38 2.48
C LEU A 39 -0.82 -6.92 2.72
N LEU A 40 -0.38 -6.81 3.98
CA LEU A 40 1.01 -6.47 4.31
C LEU A 40 2.00 -7.54 3.81
N ALA A 41 1.59 -8.81 3.78
CA ALA A 41 2.41 -9.90 3.27
C ALA A 41 2.37 -9.97 1.74
N LEU A 42 1.22 -9.67 1.14
CA LEU A 42 1.05 -9.63 -0.32
C LEU A 42 1.76 -8.43 -0.95
N HIS A 43 1.81 -7.31 -0.23
CA HIS A 43 2.32 -6.01 -0.65
C HIS A 43 3.30 -5.46 0.40
N PRO A 44 4.56 -5.92 0.39
CA PRO A 44 5.59 -5.47 1.34
C PRO A 44 5.93 -3.97 1.19
N GLU A 45 5.45 -3.31 0.13
CA GLU A 45 5.52 -1.86 -0.04
C GLU A 45 4.55 -1.06 0.84
N ILE A 46 3.57 -1.71 1.49
CA ILE A 46 2.62 -1.05 2.38
C ILE A 46 3.28 -0.87 3.75
N GLU A 47 3.48 0.38 4.16
CA GLU A 47 3.87 0.73 5.52
C GLU A 47 2.78 1.58 6.17
N VAL A 48 1.89 0.91 6.91
CA VAL A 48 0.86 1.54 7.75
C VAL A 48 1.53 2.41 8.81
N ASP A 49 0.95 3.58 9.10
CA ASP A 49 1.45 4.61 10.04
C ASP A 49 2.79 5.29 9.71
N LYS A 50 3.45 4.92 8.60
CA LYS A 50 4.67 5.61 8.12
C LYS A 50 4.41 6.39 6.84
N THR A 51 4.24 5.67 5.74
CA THR A 51 4.14 6.25 4.40
C THR A 51 2.72 6.15 3.86
N ASN A 52 2.00 5.07 4.18
CA ASN A 52 0.61 4.89 3.78
C ASN A 52 -0.32 5.57 4.79
N LYS A 53 -1.25 6.37 4.26
CA LYS A 53 -2.40 6.84 5.03
C LYS A 53 -3.49 5.79 4.96
N ILE A 54 -4.28 5.69 6.02
CA ILE A 54 -5.45 4.83 6.05
C ILE A 54 -6.71 5.67 6.27
N GLY A 55 -7.84 5.16 5.83
CA GLY A 55 -9.13 5.78 6.09
C GLY A 55 -10.25 4.76 6.25
N ILE A 56 -11.35 5.20 6.83
CA ILE A 56 -12.60 4.43 6.91
C ILE A 56 -13.64 5.19 6.10
N PHE A 57 -14.20 4.56 5.06
CA PHE A 57 -15.17 5.18 4.15
C PHE A 57 -14.78 6.60 3.68
N GLY A 58 -13.56 6.77 3.15
CA GLY A 58 -13.08 8.06 2.65
C GLY A 58 -12.64 9.07 3.72
N LYS A 59 -12.71 8.73 5.02
CA LYS A 59 -12.23 9.59 6.11
C LYS A 59 -10.90 9.08 6.63
N LEU A 60 -9.87 9.92 6.61
CA LEU A 60 -8.56 9.60 7.19
C LEU A 60 -8.69 9.23 8.66
N CYS A 61 -8.09 8.10 9.03
CA CYS A 61 -8.02 7.60 10.40
C CYS A 61 -6.61 7.11 10.71
N LYS A 62 -6.40 6.70 11.95
CA LYS A 62 -5.15 6.09 12.42
C LYS A 62 -5.34 4.59 12.57
N ALA A 63 -4.25 3.81 12.60
CA ALA A 63 -4.33 2.37 12.79
C ALA A 63 -4.98 1.96 14.12
N ASP A 64 -4.90 2.81 15.15
CA ASP A 64 -5.53 2.63 16.46
C ASP A 64 -7.06 2.86 16.48
N THR A 65 -7.66 3.25 15.36
CA THR A 65 -9.10 3.55 15.30
C THR A 65 -9.91 2.27 15.37
N VAL A 66 -10.79 2.18 16.36
CA VAL A 66 -11.73 1.06 16.54
C VAL A 66 -12.75 1.03 15.41
N LEU A 67 -12.94 -0.15 14.81
CA LEU A 67 -13.86 -0.42 13.72
C LEU A 67 -15.25 -0.81 14.23
N ARG A 68 -16.24 -0.61 13.37
CA ARG A 68 -17.62 -1.02 13.55
C ARG A 68 -18.02 -2.03 12.50
N ASP A 69 -19.13 -2.72 12.75
CA ASP A 69 -19.71 -3.61 11.74
C ASP A 69 -19.97 -2.87 10.43
N ARG A 70 -19.52 -3.48 9.34
CA ARG A 70 -19.55 -2.99 7.96
C ARG A 70 -18.61 -1.83 7.65
N ASP A 71 -17.66 -1.53 8.52
CA ASP A 71 -16.61 -0.56 8.20
C ASP A 71 -15.74 -1.06 7.05
N ARG A 72 -15.38 -0.12 6.16
CA ARG A 72 -14.42 -0.35 5.10
C ARG A 72 -13.16 0.45 5.33
N VAL A 73 -12.08 -0.24 5.64
CA VAL A 73 -10.72 0.29 5.78
C VAL A 73 -10.09 0.40 4.40
N GLU A 74 -9.59 1.59 4.07
CA GLU A 74 -8.98 1.92 2.79
C GLU A 74 -7.51 2.28 3.02
N ILE A 75 -6.60 1.57 2.37
CA ILE A 75 -5.16 1.83 2.41
C ILE A 75 -4.80 2.72 1.21
N TYR A 76 -4.40 3.97 1.48
CA TYR A 76 -4.00 4.91 0.45
C TYR A 76 -2.52 4.76 0.09
N ARG A 77 -2.21 5.05 -1.18
CA ARG A 77 -0.83 5.05 -1.69
C ARG A 77 -0.08 6.29 -1.22
N PRO A 78 1.21 6.18 -0.86
CA PRO A 78 2.04 7.34 -0.58
C PRO A 78 2.16 8.20 -1.85
N LEU A 79 2.25 9.51 -1.67
CA LEU A 79 2.58 10.41 -2.77
C LEU A 79 4.04 10.16 -3.17
N ILE A 80 4.25 9.64 -4.37
CA ILE A 80 5.59 9.46 -4.94
C ILE A 80 6.13 10.86 -5.29
N ALA A 81 6.82 11.46 -4.34
CA ALA A 81 7.65 12.63 -4.56
C ALA A 81 9.04 12.38 -3.97
N ASP A 82 9.75 11.37 -4.46
CA ASP A 82 11.19 11.27 -4.22
C ASP A 82 12.01 11.37 -5.52
N PRO A 83 12.40 12.59 -5.93
CA PRO A 83 13.20 12.84 -7.13
C PRO A 83 14.64 12.29 -7.07
N LYS A 84 15.10 11.72 -5.95
CA LYS A 84 16.48 11.19 -5.82
C LYS A 84 16.66 9.76 -6.34
N ALA A 85 15.65 8.88 -6.25
CA ALA A 85 15.77 7.49 -6.71
C ALA A 85 15.81 7.38 -8.25
N VAL A 86 15.04 8.23 -8.94
CA VAL A 86 14.96 8.26 -10.42
C VAL A 86 16.29 8.71 -11.05
N ARG A 87 17.06 9.57 -10.38
CA ARG A 87 18.38 10.01 -10.85
C ARG A 87 19.43 8.90 -10.80
N LYS A 88 19.38 8.01 -9.80
CA LYS A 88 20.33 6.89 -9.70
C LYS A 88 20.10 5.85 -10.80
N LYS A 89 18.83 5.52 -11.09
CA LYS A 89 18.49 4.51 -12.12
C LYS A 89 18.88 4.97 -13.55
N ARG A 90 18.73 6.26 -13.86
CA ARG A 90 19.17 6.83 -15.16
C ARG A 90 20.68 6.86 -15.37
N ALA A 91 21.49 6.86 -14.30
CA ALA A 91 22.94 6.85 -14.43
C ALA A 91 23.50 5.46 -14.77
N GLU A 92 22.78 4.39 -14.41
CA GLU A 92 23.20 3.00 -14.67
C GLU A 92 22.80 2.53 -16.08
N GLU A 93 21.67 2.99 -16.62
CA GLU A 93 21.19 2.64 -17.97
C GLU A 93 21.97 3.31 -19.12
N GLY A 94 22.79 4.32 -18.82
CA GLY A 94 23.60 5.05 -19.82
C GLY A 94 24.94 4.40 -20.20
N LYS A 95 25.33 3.25 -19.63
CA LYS A 95 26.64 2.63 -19.86
C LYS A 95 26.67 1.40 -20.78
N ALA A 96 25.60 1.13 -21.52
CA ALA A 96 25.54 -0.01 -22.43
C ALA A 96 25.20 0.37 -23.87
N MET A 97 26.05 1.16 -24.53
CA MET A 97 26.18 1.11 -26.00
C MET A 97 27.66 0.97 -26.41
N LYS A 98 28.04 -0.30 -26.50
CA LYS A 98 28.87 -0.96 -27.53
C LYS A 98 29.85 -0.10 -28.34
N LYS A 99 31.13 -0.39 -28.11
CA LYS A 99 32.30 -0.20 -28.97
C LYS A 99 32.06 -0.63 -30.43
N GLY A 100 32.47 0.22 -31.37
CA GLY A 100 32.68 -0.02 -32.82
C GLY A 100 32.60 1.33 -33.54
N GLY A 101 33.64 1.94 -34.12
CA GLY A 101 34.80 1.41 -34.83
C GLY A 101 34.64 1.81 -36.30
N GLY A 102 35.43 2.77 -36.80
CA GLY A 102 35.57 3.07 -38.23
C GLY A 102 35.80 4.54 -38.58
N ASP A 103 37.07 4.91 -38.80
CA ASP A 103 37.49 6.06 -39.63
C ASP A 103 37.08 5.87 -41.10
N ALA A 104 36.82 7.00 -41.80
CA ALA A 104 36.90 7.26 -43.26
C ALA A 104 36.02 8.50 -43.55
N ASP A 105 36.38 9.53 -44.30
CA ASP A 105 37.55 9.91 -45.10
C ASP A 105 37.57 11.46 -45.13
#